data_AF-A0A9E0L5S7-F1
#
_entry.id   AF-A0A9E0L5S7-F1
#
_cell.length_a   1.000
_cell.length_b   1.000
_cell.length_c   1.000
_cell.angle_alpha   90.00
_cell.angle_beta   90.00
_cell.angle_gamma   90.00
#
_symmetry.space_group_name_H-M   'P 1'
#
loop_
_entity.id
_entity.type
_entity.pdbx_description
1 polymer ?
#
loop_
_entity_poly.entity_id
_entity_poly.type
_entity_poly.pdbx_seq_one_letter_code
_entity_poly.pdbx_strand_id
1 'polypeptide(L)'
;MSRKRVWGEVAPVVDEVCLRLEAGEPLAVVCREAEMPHESTLRAWLRRHPDLKARVDAARAAGLAVQAARPLVGRVRPVVFDEALANAVCERLAAGSQGLEAVCADRDLPSSATVYRWLADYPEFAAQYGEARRIQAHRMFDEARAIAKAATAKSVAVAKLRIDTLKWQAAKLAPRVYGARVERDLEPEAPVFNVQIRDFSLESEVEVLRKMVTEAGMSLPEESAMNPIPPHLPGLRRGAAAKAMAAAAAEDGRAAGSEWL
;
A
#
# COMPACT_ATOMS: atom_id res chain seq x y z
N MET A 1 35.81 -3.67 -32.78
CA MET A 1 35.60 -2.43 -33.55
C MET A 1 34.22 -2.49 -34.20
N SER A 2 33.24 -1.78 -33.64
CA SER A 2 31.87 -1.75 -34.17
C SER A 2 31.83 -0.79 -35.36
N ARG A 3 31.75 -1.34 -36.59
CA ARG A 3 31.51 -0.54 -37.79
C ARG A 3 30.11 0.08 -37.64
N LYS A 4 30.04 1.41 -37.55
CA LYS A 4 28.77 2.14 -37.66
C LYS A 4 28.22 1.84 -39.05
N ARG A 5 27.20 0.99 -39.14
CA ARG A 5 26.52 0.71 -40.41
C ARG A 5 25.97 2.01 -40.97
N VAL A 6 26.22 2.26 -42.25
CA VAL A 6 25.61 3.37 -42.99
C VAL A 6 24.13 3.06 -43.16
N TRP A 7 23.26 4.08 -43.13
CA TRP A 7 21.80 3.92 -43.09
C TRP A 7 21.23 3.02 -44.22
N GLY A 8 21.85 3.00 -45.40
CA GLY A 8 21.49 2.10 -46.50
C GLY A 8 21.64 0.61 -46.19
N GLU A 9 22.48 0.22 -45.23
CA GLU A 9 22.63 -1.16 -44.75
C GLU A 9 21.66 -1.52 -43.62
N VAL A 10 20.99 -0.53 -43.02
CA VAL A 10 20.07 -0.70 -41.87
C VAL A 10 18.64 -0.96 -42.33
N ALA A 11 18.21 -0.36 -43.43
CA ALA A 11 16.89 -0.55 -44.01
C ALA A 11 16.50 -2.03 -44.22
N PRO A 12 17.31 -2.88 -44.89
CA PRO A 12 16.94 -4.29 -45.11
C PRO A 12 16.87 -5.10 -43.81
N VAL A 13 17.69 -4.74 -42.82
CA VAL A 13 17.68 -5.40 -41.50
C VAL A 13 16.37 -5.09 -40.74
N VAL A 14 15.86 -3.87 -40.88
CA VAL A 14 14.60 -3.50 -40.22
C VAL A 14 13.40 -4.05 -40.98
N ASP A 15 13.48 -4.15 -42.31
CA ASP A 15 12.46 -4.82 -43.12
C ASP A 15 12.32 -6.28 -42.70
N GLU A 16 13.44 -7.00 -42.50
CA GLU A 16 13.46 -8.37 -41.97
C GLU A 16 12.87 -8.46 -40.56
N VAL A 17 13.22 -7.52 -39.67
CA VAL A 17 12.62 -7.46 -38.32
C VAL A 17 11.10 -7.26 -38.40
N CYS A 18 10.61 -6.37 -39.27
CA CYS A 18 9.18 -6.15 -39.45
C CYS A 18 8.47 -7.41 -39.99
N LEU A 19 9.03 -8.08 -41.00
CA LEU A 19 8.46 -9.31 -41.57
C LEU A 19 8.29 -10.42 -40.50
N ARG A 20 9.30 -10.62 -39.65
CA ARG A 20 9.23 -11.63 -38.58
C ARG A 20 8.29 -11.24 -37.45
N LEU A 21 8.21 -9.96 -37.14
CA LEU A 21 7.22 -9.45 -36.19
C LEU A 21 5.80 -9.65 -36.71
N GLU A 22 5.52 -9.38 -37.99
CA GLU A 22 4.24 -9.63 -38.64
C GLU A 22 3.87 -11.12 -38.66
N ALA A 23 4.86 -12.01 -38.83
CA ALA A 23 4.70 -13.45 -38.69
C ALA A 23 4.38 -13.92 -37.25
N GLY A 24 4.40 -13.02 -36.27
CA GLY A 24 4.05 -13.29 -34.88
C GLY A 24 5.22 -13.76 -34.01
N GLU A 25 6.47 -13.54 -34.43
CA GLU A 25 7.60 -13.78 -33.56
C GLU A 25 7.77 -12.63 -32.55
N PRO A 26 7.95 -12.90 -31.25
CA PRO A 26 8.22 -11.85 -30.28
C PRO A 26 9.53 -11.15 -30.60
N LEU A 27 9.56 -9.81 -30.49
CA LEU A 27 10.78 -9.02 -30.70
C LEU A 27 11.99 -9.56 -29.93
N ALA A 28 11.76 -9.99 -28.69
CA ALA A 28 12.82 -10.54 -27.84
C ALA A 28 13.43 -11.84 -28.39
N VAL A 29 12.72 -12.60 -29.23
CA VAL A 29 13.21 -13.79 -29.92
C VAL A 29 14.00 -13.36 -31.16
N VAL A 30 13.43 -12.47 -31.98
CA VAL A 30 14.08 -11.96 -33.20
C VAL A 30 15.43 -11.32 -32.87
N CYS A 31 15.50 -10.44 -31.86
CA CYS A 31 16.75 -9.77 -31.45
C CYS A 31 17.79 -10.67 -30.77
N ARG A 32 17.51 -11.96 -30.51
CA ARG A 32 18.46 -12.91 -29.92
C ARG A 32 19.32 -13.63 -30.96
N GLU A 33 18.98 -13.57 -32.23
CA GLU A 33 19.71 -14.26 -33.30
C GLU A 33 20.97 -13.51 -33.73
N ALA A 34 22.00 -14.28 -34.14
CA ALA A 34 23.34 -13.76 -34.44
C ALA A 34 23.37 -12.77 -35.63
N GLU A 35 22.41 -12.86 -36.55
CA GLU A 35 22.30 -11.99 -37.73
C GLU A 35 21.38 -10.77 -37.48
N MET A 36 20.70 -10.72 -36.33
CA MET A 36 19.77 -9.66 -35.96
C MET A 36 20.43 -8.59 -35.08
N PRO A 37 19.96 -7.33 -35.13
CA PRO A 37 20.48 -6.29 -34.26
C PRO A 37 20.09 -6.59 -32.82
N HIS A 38 21.06 -6.50 -31.90
CA HIS A 38 20.79 -6.57 -30.48
C HIS A 38 19.76 -5.50 -30.08
N GLU A 39 18.90 -5.82 -29.11
CA GLU A 39 17.73 -4.99 -28.76
C GLU A 39 18.09 -3.53 -28.43
N SER A 40 19.23 -3.32 -27.75
CA SER A 40 19.74 -1.98 -27.44
C SER A 40 20.07 -1.15 -28.69
N THR A 41 20.60 -1.79 -29.73
CA THR A 41 20.92 -1.18 -31.03
C THR A 41 19.65 -0.82 -31.78
N LEU A 42 18.68 -1.74 -31.83
CA LEU A 42 17.38 -1.49 -32.45
C LEU A 42 16.65 -0.34 -31.75
N ARG A 43 16.58 -0.34 -30.41
CA ARG A 43 16.00 0.76 -29.63
C ARG A 43 16.70 2.11 -29.91
N ALA A 44 18.01 2.11 -30.14
CA ALA A 44 18.77 3.31 -30.45
C ALA A 44 18.48 3.86 -31.87
N TRP A 45 18.10 3.01 -32.82
CA TRP A 45 17.64 3.41 -34.15
C TRP A 45 16.21 3.92 -34.13
N LEU A 46 15.30 3.23 -33.44
CA LEU A 46 13.89 3.64 -33.32
C LEU A 46 13.73 5.01 -32.63
N ARG A 47 14.65 5.38 -31.73
CA ARG A 47 14.67 6.72 -31.13
C ARG A 47 15.09 7.83 -32.11
N ARG A 48 15.91 7.51 -33.11
CA ARG A 48 16.45 8.48 -34.07
C ARG A 48 15.58 8.62 -35.32
N HIS A 49 14.76 7.61 -35.62
CA HIS A 49 13.94 7.55 -36.82
C HIS A 49 12.49 7.18 -36.45
N PRO A 50 11.60 8.16 -36.25
CA PRO A 50 10.23 7.91 -35.82
C PRO A 50 9.40 7.12 -36.86
N ASP A 51 9.67 7.30 -38.15
CA ASP A 51 9.00 6.54 -39.22
C ASP A 51 9.29 5.04 -39.11
N LEU A 52 10.53 4.70 -38.76
CA LEU A 52 10.96 3.33 -38.52
C LEU A 52 10.27 2.75 -37.28
N LYS A 53 10.14 3.56 -36.23
CA LYS A 53 9.42 3.18 -35.02
C LYS A 53 7.96 2.86 -35.34
N ALA A 54 7.29 3.71 -36.12
CA ALA A 54 5.91 3.48 -36.55
C ALA A 54 5.76 2.16 -37.32
N ARG A 55 6.70 1.85 -38.23
CA ARG A 55 6.72 0.59 -38.98
C ARG A 55 6.88 -0.63 -38.08
N VAL A 56 7.86 -0.60 -37.18
CA VAL A 56 8.10 -1.72 -36.24
C VAL A 56 6.94 -1.90 -35.26
N ASP A 57 6.34 -0.80 -34.80
CA ASP A 57 5.17 -0.87 -33.92
C ASP A 57 3.93 -1.41 -34.65
N ALA A 58 3.71 -1.02 -35.91
CA ALA A 58 2.66 -1.57 -36.77
C ALA A 58 2.86 -3.07 -37.03
N ALA A 59 4.10 -3.49 -37.34
CA ALA A 59 4.47 -4.90 -37.51
C ALA A 59 4.23 -5.72 -36.23
N ARG A 60 4.56 -5.16 -35.05
CA ARG A 60 4.24 -5.80 -33.76
C ARG A 60 2.75 -5.92 -33.52
N ALA A 61 1.98 -4.87 -33.84
CA ALA A 61 0.53 -4.88 -33.68
C ALA A 61 -0.12 -5.96 -34.55
N ALA A 62 0.32 -6.11 -35.81
CA ALA A 62 -0.11 -7.18 -36.69
C ALA A 62 0.28 -8.57 -36.16
N GLY A 63 1.52 -8.73 -35.71
CA GLY A 63 2.04 -9.97 -35.13
C GLY A 63 1.35 -10.41 -33.85
N LEU A 64 0.86 -9.47 -33.03
CA LEU A 64 0.13 -9.77 -31.80
C LEU A 64 -1.20 -10.50 -32.10
N ALA A 65 -1.87 -10.19 -33.20
CA ALA A 65 -3.07 -10.90 -33.63
C ALA A 65 -2.76 -12.37 -34.01
N VAL A 66 -1.64 -12.59 -34.71
CA VAL A 66 -1.16 -13.93 -35.08
C VAL A 66 -0.74 -14.73 -33.83
N GLN A 67 -0.08 -14.08 -32.87
CA GLN A 67 0.29 -14.68 -31.58
C GLN A 67 -0.92 -15.03 -30.73
N ALA A 68 -1.96 -14.19 -30.73
CA ALA A 68 -3.21 -14.45 -30.02
C ALA A 68 -3.97 -15.65 -30.59
N ALA A 69 -3.86 -15.89 -31.90
CA ALA A 69 -4.46 -17.04 -32.58
C ALA A 69 -3.65 -18.34 -32.44
N ARG A 70 -2.40 -18.29 -31.97
CA ARG A 70 -1.56 -19.47 -31.79
C ARG A 70 -2.04 -20.29 -30.59
N PRO A 71 -2.17 -21.63 -30.70
CA PRO A 71 -2.57 -22.47 -29.58
C PRO A 71 -1.60 -22.25 -28.42
N LEU A 72 -2.17 -22.06 -27.23
CA LEU A 72 -1.48 -21.74 -25.98
C LEU A 72 -0.68 -22.95 -25.45
N VAL A 73 0.27 -23.47 -26.23
CA VAL A 73 1.19 -24.53 -25.80
C VAL A 73 2.18 -23.87 -24.83
N GLY A 74 2.02 -24.15 -23.54
CA GLY A 74 2.92 -23.68 -22.48
C GLY A 74 2.41 -22.51 -21.62
N ARG A 75 1.22 -21.96 -21.85
CA ARG A 75 0.54 -21.14 -20.83
C ARG A 75 -0.35 -22.04 -20.00
N VAL A 76 -0.17 -22.02 -18.67
CA VAL A 76 -1.07 -22.69 -17.74
C VAL A 76 -2.48 -22.19 -18.02
N ARG A 77 -3.38 -23.09 -18.43
CA ARG A 77 -4.79 -22.77 -18.61
C ARG A 77 -5.29 -22.18 -17.30
N PRO A 78 -5.85 -20.95 -17.29
CA PRO A 78 -6.35 -20.37 -16.06
C PRO A 78 -7.42 -21.31 -15.50
N VAL A 79 -7.20 -21.78 -14.27
CA VAL A 79 -8.19 -22.57 -13.55
C VAL A 79 -9.39 -21.66 -13.32
N VAL A 80 -10.53 -22.07 -13.88
CA VAL A 80 -11.82 -21.39 -13.70
C VAL A 80 -12.25 -21.60 -12.25
N PHE A 81 -12.93 -20.60 -11.68
CA PHE A 81 -13.47 -20.72 -10.33
C PHE A 81 -14.43 -21.93 -10.27
N ASP A 82 -14.19 -22.79 -9.30
CA ASP A 82 -15.02 -23.93 -8.98
C ASP A 82 -15.23 -23.94 -7.47
N GLU A 83 -16.49 -23.96 -7.06
CA GLU A 83 -16.89 -23.94 -5.65
C GLU A 83 -16.41 -25.19 -4.91
N ALA A 84 -16.35 -26.35 -5.57
CA ALA A 84 -15.86 -27.58 -4.96
C ALA A 84 -14.36 -27.46 -4.61
N LEU A 85 -13.55 -26.91 -5.51
CA LEU A 85 -12.13 -26.65 -5.27
C LEU A 85 -11.93 -25.58 -4.20
N ALA A 86 -12.73 -24.51 -4.24
CA ALA A 86 -12.70 -23.45 -3.23
C ALA A 86 -12.98 -24.00 -1.82
N ASN A 87 -14.00 -24.84 -1.68
CA ASN A 87 -14.34 -25.52 -0.43
C ASN A 87 -13.21 -26.45 0.03
N ALA A 88 -12.64 -27.25 -0.87
CA ALA A 88 -11.52 -28.13 -0.54
C ALA A 88 -10.30 -27.36 -0.01
N VAL A 89 -10.00 -26.17 -0.58
CA VAL A 89 -8.95 -25.28 -0.07
C VAL A 89 -9.28 -24.80 1.34
N CYS A 90 -10.50 -24.33 1.57
CA CYS A 90 -10.96 -23.85 2.88
C CYS A 90 -10.92 -24.95 3.94
N GLU A 91 -11.39 -26.15 3.62
CA GLU A 91 -11.36 -27.31 4.51
C GLU A 91 -9.92 -27.69 4.88
N ARG A 92 -9.02 -27.76 3.90
CA ARG A 92 -7.62 -28.13 4.14
C ARG A 92 -6.88 -27.07 4.96
N LEU A 93 -7.17 -25.78 4.72
CA LEU A 93 -6.67 -24.67 5.53
C LEU A 93 -7.18 -24.74 6.97
N ALA A 94 -8.47 -25.00 7.15
CA ALA A 94 -9.08 -25.12 8.48
C ALA A 94 -8.55 -26.34 9.23
N ALA A 95 -8.29 -27.46 8.53
CA ALA A 95 -7.81 -28.73 9.07
C ALA A 95 -6.37 -28.67 9.61
N GLY A 96 -5.50 -27.85 9.03
CA GLY A 96 -4.08 -27.81 9.34
C GLY A 96 -3.59 -26.46 9.87
N SER A 97 -2.38 -26.45 10.43
CA SER A 97 -1.64 -25.23 10.79
C SER A 97 -0.77 -24.68 9.64
N GLN A 98 -0.89 -25.27 8.45
CA GLN A 98 -0.07 -24.92 7.29
C GLN A 98 -0.55 -23.65 6.58
N GLY A 99 0.40 -22.94 5.98
CA GLY A 99 0.13 -21.77 5.13
C GLY A 99 -0.55 -22.15 3.82
N LEU A 100 -1.04 -21.14 3.10
CA LEU A 100 -1.71 -21.35 1.81
C LEU A 100 -0.76 -21.97 0.79
N GLU A 101 0.51 -21.59 0.81
CA GLU A 101 1.54 -22.11 -0.09
C GLU A 101 1.72 -23.62 0.06
N ALA A 102 1.69 -24.13 1.29
CA ALA A 102 1.80 -25.56 1.56
C ALA A 102 0.52 -26.32 1.16
N VAL A 103 -0.65 -25.71 1.36
CA VAL A 103 -1.93 -26.29 0.90
C VAL A 103 -1.98 -26.36 -0.63
N CYS A 104 -1.57 -25.29 -1.31
CA CYS A 104 -1.53 -25.20 -2.77
C CYS A 104 -0.35 -25.95 -3.41
N ALA A 105 0.53 -26.58 -2.62
CA ALA A 105 1.59 -27.44 -3.15
C ALA A 105 1.06 -28.79 -3.63
N ASP A 106 -0.14 -29.18 -3.19
CA ASP A 106 -0.81 -30.39 -3.67
C ASP A 106 -1.24 -30.25 -5.12
N ARG A 107 -1.03 -31.32 -5.90
CA ARG A 107 -1.28 -31.31 -7.36
C ARG A 107 -2.76 -31.13 -7.72
N ASP A 108 -3.65 -31.45 -6.80
CA ASP A 108 -5.10 -31.42 -7.02
C ASP A 108 -5.74 -30.08 -6.63
N LEU A 109 -4.96 -29.17 -6.03
CA LEU A 109 -5.44 -27.86 -5.58
C LEU A 109 -4.93 -26.74 -6.48
N PRO A 110 -5.69 -25.64 -6.61
CA PRO A 110 -5.26 -24.48 -7.38
C PRO A 110 -4.01 -23.84 -6.77
N SER A 111 -3.21 -23.20 -7.62
CA SER A 111 -2.03 -22.44 -7.17
C SER A 111 -2.43 -21.28 -6.26
N SER A 112 -1.51 -20.85 -5.39
CA SER A 112 -1.74 -19.70 -4.49
C SER A 112 -2.15 -18.43 -5.24
N ALA A 113 -1.56 -18.16 -6.40
CA ALA A 113 -1.92 -17.04 -7.26
C ALA A 113 -3.37 -17.11 -7.76
N THR A 114 -3.86 -18.32 -8.05
CA THR A 114 -5.26 -18.54 -8.45
C THR A 114 -6.20 -18.29 -7.29
N VAL A 115 -5.87 -18.78 -6.09
CA VAL A 115 -6.68 -18.56 -4.88
C VAL A 115 -6.75 -17.08 -4.54
N TYR A 116 -5.63 -16.35 -4.54
CA TYR A 116 -5.64 -14.90 -4.28
C TYR A 116 -6.47 -14.13 -5.30
N ARG A 117 -6.46 -14.54 -6.57
CA ARG A 117 -7.36 -13.97 -7.58
C ARG A 117 -8.82 -14.24 -7.24
N TRP A 118 -9.17 -15.48 -6.88
CA TRP A 118 -10.54 -15.81 -6.48
C TRP A 118 -11.01 -15.03 -5.25
N LEU A 119 -10.13 -14.77 -4.28
CA LEU A 119 -10.46 -13.94 -3.12
C LEU A 119 -10.79 -12.48 -3.48
N ALA A 120 -10.21 -11.96 -4.57
CA ALA A 120 -10.50 -10.62 -5.05
C ALA A 120 -11.80 -10.57 -5.88
N ASP A 121 -12.05 -11.61 -6.67
CA ASP A 121 -13.16 -11.64 -7.63
C ASP A 121 -14.49 -12.14 -7.02
N TYR A 122 -14.45 -12.97 -5.97
CA TYR A 122 -15.63 -13.64 -5.37
C TYR A 122 -15.74 -13.33 -3.86
N PRO A 123 -16.56 -12.35 -3.46
CA PRO A 123 -16.72 -11.95 -2.05
C PRO A 123 -17.24 -13.07 -1.13
N GLU A 124 -18.11 -13.94 -1.61
CA GLU A 124 -18.65 -15.07 -0.86
C GLU A 124 -17.54 -16.07 -0.49
N PHE A 125 -16.65 -16.35 -1.43
CA PHE A 125 -15.46 -17.16 -1.19
C PHE A 125 -14.51 -16.48 -0.20
N ALA A 126 -14.32 -15.15 -0.31
CA ALA A 126 -13.51 -14.41 0.66
C ALA A 126 -14.05 -14.51 2.08
N ALA A 127 -15.38 -14.50 2.26
CA ALA A 127 -16.02 -14.70 3.56
C ALA A 127 -15.80 -16.12 4.10
N GLN A 128 -16.01 -17.16 3.28
CA GLN A 128 -15.76 -18.55 3.64
C GLN A 128 -14.28 -18.79 3.99
N TYR A 129 -13.37 -18.22 3.22
CA TYR A 129 -11.93 -18.26 3.47
C TYR A 129 -11.58 -17.59 4.80
N GLY A 130 -12.20 -16.44 5.10
CA GLY A 130 -12.05 -15.75 6.38
C GLY A 130 -12.45 -16.64 7.55
N GLU A 131 -13.56 -17.37 7.44
CA GLU A 131 -14.00 -18.30 8.48
C GLU A 131 -13.05 -19.50 8.61
N ALA A 132 -12.61 -20.09 7.49
CA ALA A 132 -11.59 -21.14 7.51
C ALA A 132 -10.30 -20.70 8.23
N ARG A 133 -9.86 -19.44 8.02
CA ARG A 133 -8.72 -18.85 8.73
C ARG A 133 -8.95 -18.66 10.23
N ARG A 134 -10.19 -18.37 10.66
CA ARG A 134 -10.54 -18.32 12.08
C ARG A 134 -10.50 -19.72 12.71
N ILE A 135 -11.05 -20.72 12.03
CA ILE A 135 -10.99 -22.13 12.49
C ILE A 135 -9.54 -22.59 12.57
N GLN A 136 -8.71 -22.24 11.60
CA GLN A 136 -7.27 -22.52 11.62
C GLN A 136 -6.59 -21.92 12.86
N ALA A 137 -6.96 -20.70 13.28
CA ALA A 137 -6.40 -20.08 14.49
C ALA A 137 -6.68 -20.92 15.76
N HIS A 138 -7.87 -21.51 15.87
CA HIS A 138 -8.21 -22.44 16.96
C HIS A 138 -7.31 -23.67 16.94
N ARG A 139 -7.10 -24.28 15.77
CA ARG A 139 -6.20 -25.43 15.63
C ARG A 139 -4.75 -25.12 15.96
N MET A 140 -4.23 -23.96 15.53
CA MET A 140 -2.88 -23.51 15.86
C MET A 140 -2.69 -23.38 17.39
N PHE A 141 -3.73 -22.95 18.10
CA PHE A 141 -3.71 -22.85 19.56
C PHE A 141 -3.65 -24.23 20.22
N ASP A 142 -4.45 -25.18 19.76
CA ASP A 142 -4.41 -26.56 20.26
C ASP A 142 -3.07 -27.25 19.95
N GLU A 143 -2.48 -26.99 18.77
CA GLU A 143 -1.14 -27.48 18.43
C GLU A 143 -0.07 -26.90 19.36
N ALA A 144 -0.14 -25.60 19.67
CA ALA A 144 0.79 -24.98 20.61
C ALA A 144 0.72 -25.66 21.99
N ARG A 145 -0.48 -26.01 22.45
CA ARG A 145 -0.67 -26.79 23.68
C ARG A 145 -0.06 -28.20 23.58
N ALA A 146 -0.23 -28.88 22.45
CA ALA A 146 0.37 -30.19 22.22
C ALA A 146 1.91 -30.13 22.24
N ILE A 147 2.50 -29.14 21.58
CA ILE A 147 3.95 -28.89 21.58
C ILE A 147 4.47 -28.63 23.00
N ALA A 148 3.75 -27.83 23.79
CA ALA A 148 4.12 -27.56 25.18
C ALA A 148 4.15 -28.84 26.03
N LYS A 149 3.15 -29.73 25.87
CA LYS A 149 3.09 -31.01 26.59
C LYS A 149 4.18 -32.00 26.18
N ALA A 150 4.60 -31.97 24.92
CA ALA A 150 5.64 -32.85 24.39
C ALA A 150 7.07 -32.32 24.60
N ALA A 151 7.23 -31.09 25.09
CA ALA A 151 8.53 -30.46 25.27
C ALA A 151 9.35 -31.18 26.36
N THR A 152 10.63 -31.38 26.08
CA THR A 152 11.62 -31.93 27.02
C THR A 152 12.67 -30.87 27.32
N ALA A 153 13.47 -31.04 28.37
CA ALA A 153 14.54 -30.09 28.72
C ALA A 153 15.47 -29.72 27.54
N LYS A 154 15.73 -30.66 26.62
CA LYS A 154 16.57 -30.44 25.43
C LYS A 154 15.83 -29.70 24.31
N SER A 155 14.52 -29.82 24.20
CA SER A 155 13.71 -29.24 23.12
C SER A 155 12.97 -27.96 23.50
N VAL A 156 13.09 -27.48 24.75
CA VAL A 156 12.36 -26.30 25.25
C VAL A 156 12.56 -25.07 24.37
N ALA A 157 13.78 -24.79 23.92
CA ALA A 157 14.05 -23.61 23.11
C ALA A 157 13.30 -23.63 21.76
N VAL A 158 13.33 -24.78 21.08
CA VAL A 158 12.61 -24.97 19.81
C VAL A 158 11.09 -24.96 20.05
N ALA A 159 10.63 -25.61 21.12
CA ALA A 159 9.22 -25.63 21.49
C ALA A 159 8.68 -24.21 21.76
N LYS A 160 9.43 -23.39 22.50
CA LYS A 160 9.10 -21.98 22.75
C LYS A 160 8.96 -21.20 21.44
N LEU A 161 9.94 -21.29 20.54
CA LEU A 161 9.89 -20.60 19.25
C LEU A 161 8.65 -21.01 18.44
N ARG A 162 8.31 -22.31 18.40
CA ARG A 162 7.12 -22.80 17.70
C ARG A 162 5.82 -22.28 18.33
N ILE A 163 5.72 -22.34 19.67
CA ILE A 163 4.55 -21.84 20.40
C ILE A 163 4.36 -20.35 20.16
N ASP A 164 5.42 -19.55 20.22
CA ASP A 164 5.33 -18.10 20.00
C ASP A 164 4.94 -17.76 18.56
N THR A 165 5.45 -18.51 17.57
CA THR A 165 5.05 -18.38 16.16
C THR A 165 3.55 -18.67 15.99
N LEU A 166 3.08 -19.80 16.54
CA LEU A 166 1.67 -20.21 16.47
C LEU A 166 0.75 -19.20 17.18
N LYS A 167 1.15 -18.72 18.37
CA LYS A 167 0.41 -17.72 19.14
C LYS A 167 0.29 -16.40 18.39
N TRP A 168 1.39 -15.92 17.79
CA TRP A 168 1.38 -14.71 16.97
C TRP A 168 0.49 -14.87 15.73
N GLN A 169 0.58 -15.99 15.03
CA GLN A 169 -0.27 -16.28 13.86
C GLN A 169 -1.75 -16.34 14.25
N ALA A 170 -2.10 -17.08 15.31
CA ALA A 170 -3.48 -17.19 15.79
C ALA A 170 -4.06 -15.82 16.18
N ALA A 171 -3.26 -14.96 16.81
CA ALA A 171 -3.65 -13.58 17.15
C ALA A 171 -3.94 -12.71 15.91
N LYS A 172 -3.23 -12.94 14.79
CA LYS A 172 -3.48 -12.22 13.53
C LYS A 172 -4.66 -12.77 12.75
N LEU A 173 -4.86 -14.09 12.76
CA LEU A 173 -5.96 -14.74 12.05
C LEU A 173 -7.31 -14.53 12.75
N ALA A 174 -7.34 -14.50 14.09
CA ALA A 174 -8.55 -14.26 14.87
C ALA A 174 -8.32 -13.22 15.99
N PRO A 175 -8.15 -11.93 15.65
CA PRO A 175 -7.81 -10.87 16.60
C PRO A 175 -8.88 -10.65 17.68
N ARG A 176 -10.15 -10.97 17.38
CA ARG A 176 -11.24 -10.87 18.37
C ARG A 176 -11.10 -11.87 19.52
N VAL A 177 -10.53 -13.04 19.27
CA VAL A 177 -10.42 -14.14 20.25
C VAL A 177 -9.03 -14.18 20.87
N TYR A 178 -8.00 -14.09 20.03
CA TYR A 178 -6.60 -14.26 20.42
C TYR A 178 -5.77 -12.97 20.37
N GLY A 179 -6.39 -11.84 20.01
CA GLY A 179 -5.71 -10.56 20.03
C GLY A 179 -5.37 -10.10 21.45
N ALA A 180 -4.33 -9.29 21.58
CA ALA A 180 -4.00 -8.66 22.85
C ALA A 180 -5.14 -7.72 23.26
N ARG A 181 -5.72 -7.95 24.45
CA ARG A 181 -6.61 -6.98 25.08
C ARG A 181 -5.76 -5.83 25.60
N VAL A 182 -6.05 -4.64 25.10
CA VAL A 182 -5.54 -3.41 25.69
C VAL A 182 -6.57 -2.99 26.73
N GLU A 183 -6.26 -3.20 28.00
CA GLU A 183 -6.99 -2.52 29.07
C GLU A 183 -6.64 -1.04 28.97
N ARG A 184 -7.63 -0.22 28.63
CA ARG A 184 -7.50 1.23 28.76
C ARG A 184 -7.79 1.54 30.21
N ASP A 185 -6.75 1.87 30.96
CA ASP A 185 -6.90 2.60 32.21
C ASP A 185 -7.50 3.97 31.86
N LEU A 186 -8.83 4.03 31.87
CA LEU A 186 -9.54 5.30 31.90
C LEU A 186 -9.29 5.86 33.29
N GLU A 187 -8.26 6.67 33.44
CA GLU A 187 -8.21 7.58 34.58
C GLU A 187 -9.53 8.35 34.61
N PRO A 188 -10.24 8.44 35.74
CA PRO A 188 -11.50 9.15 35.81
C PRO A 188 -11.22 10.63 35.54
N GLU A 189 -11.42 11.07 34.30
CA GLU A 189 -11.37 12.49 33.97
C GLU A 189 -12.40 13.20 34.85
N ALA A 190 -11.94 14.17 35.64
CA ALA A 190 -12.81 15.01 36.45
C ALA A 190 -13.93 15.59 35.55
N PRO A 191 -15.18 15.65 36.02
CA PRO A 191 -16.29 16.08 35.18
C PRO A 191 -16.02 17.48 34.63
N VAL A 192 -15.83 17.57 33.31
CA VAL A 192 -15.69 18.83 32.60
C VAL A 192 -17.07 19.49 32.60
N PHE A 193 -17.28 20.46 33.49
CA PHE A 193 -18.46 21.31 33.45
C PHE A 193 -18.28 22.34 32.34
N ASN A 194 -19.03 22.19 31.26
CA ASN A 194 -19.15 23.23 30.23
C ASN A 194 -19.96 24.39 30.80
N VAL A 195 -19.29 25.39 31.35
CA VAL A 195 -19.90 26.68 31.69
C VAL A 195 -20.08 27.46 30.39
N GLN A 196 -21.31 27.53 29.89
CA GLN A 196 -21.66 28.47 28.82
C GLN A 196 -21.81 29.86 29.43
N ILE A 197 -20.80 30.71 29.26
CA ILE A 197 -20.95 32.14 29.46
C ILE A 197 -21.78 32.64 28.28
N ARG A 198 -23.08 32.88 28.49
CA ARG A 198 -23.89 33.63 27.53
C ARG A 198 -23.39 35.08 27.57
N ASP A 199 -23.07 35.61 26.41
CA ASP A 199 -22.65 37.00 26.21
C ASP A 199 -23.48 37.94 27.08
N PHE A 200 -22.79 38.60 28.01
CA PHE A 200 -23.36 39.68 28.80
C PHE A 200 -23.22 40.94 27.96
N SER A 201 -24.21 41.22 27.12
CA SER A 201 -24.23 42.44 26.31
C SER A 201 -24.52 43.65 27.20
N LEU A 202 -23.50 44.45 27.50
CA LEU A 202 -23.65 45.80 28.08
C LEU A 202 -24.00 46.79 26.96
N GLU A 203 -25.15 46.60 26.34
CA GLU A 203 -25.70 47.54 25.33
C GLU A 203 -26.23 48.84 25.96
N SER A 204 -26.28 48.95 27.29
CA SER A 204 -26.84 50.12 27.97
C SER A 204 -25.88 51.29 28.16
N GLU A 205 -24.56 51.09 28.17
CA GLU A 205 -23.61 52.18 28.49
C GLU A 205 -23.08 52.92 27.25
N VAL A 206 -22.92 52.23 26.12
CA VAL A 206 -22.38 52.83 24.88
C VAL A 206 -23.39 53.76 24.20
N GLU A 207 -24.69 53.44 24.29
CA GLU A 207 -25.77 54.27 23.73
C GLU A 207 -25.92 55.59 24.51
N VAL A 208 -25.77 55.53 25.84
CA VAL A 208 -25.81 56.72 26.72
C VAL A 208 -24.62 57.64 26.43
N LEU A 209 -23.41 57.08 26.26
CA LEU A 209 -22.23 57.85 25.90
C LEU A 209 -22.31 58.44 24.48
N ARG A 210 -22.86 57.72 23.50
CA ARG A 210 -23.14 58.28 22.15
C ARG A 210 -24.11 59.44 22.22
N LYS A 211 -25.20 59.31 22.99
CA LYS A 211 -26.19 60.37 23.14
C LYS A 211 -25.60 61.62 23.82
N MET A 212 -24.80 61.43 24.86
CA MET A 212 -24.07 62.52 25.54
C MET A 212 -23.07 63.23 24.61
N VAL A 213 -22.35 62.49 23.77
CA VAL A 213 -21.38 63.08 22.81
C VAL A 213 -22.09 63.86 21.69
N THR A 214 -23.27 63.41 21.26
CA THR A 214 -24.05 64.08 20.21
C THR A 214 -24.75 65.34 20.73
N GLU A 215 -25.23 65.33 21.99
CA GLU A 215 -25.86 66.48 22.64
C GLU A 215 -24.84 67.56 23.08
N ALA A 216 -23.55 67.21 23.26
CA ALA A 216 -22.48 68.14 23.61
C ALA A 216 -21.88 68.93 22.42
N GLY A 217 -22.42 68.78 21.21
CA GLY A 217 -22.03 69.61 20.05
C GLY A 217 -20.58 69.44 19.59
N MET A 218 -19.92 68.33 19.93
CA MET A 218 -18.57 68.02 19.45
C MET A 218 -18.64 67.20 18.16
N SER A 219 -18.21 67.77 17.03
CA SER A 219 -18.03 67.03 15.79
C SER A 219 -16.90 66.01 15.93
N LEU A 220 -17.17 64.74 15.61
CA LEU A 220 -16.13 63.73 15.43
C LEU A 220 -15.22 64.13 14.25
N PRO A 221 -13.89 64.11 14.38
CA PRO A 221 -13.01 64.30 13.24
C PRO A 221 -13.15 63.13 12.24
N GLU A 222 -13.11 63.49 10.95
CA GLU A 222 -13.24 62.61 9.78
C GLU A 222 -12.33 61.37 9.83
N GLU A 223 -12.84 60.30 9.22
CA GLU A 223 -12.37 58.92 9.11
C GLU A 223 -11.05 58.75 8.32
N SER A 224 -10.06 59.60 8.58
CA SER A 224 -8.81 59.73 7.82
C SER A 224 -7.59 59.32 8.67
N ALA A 225 -7.54 58.06 9.11
CA ALA A 225 -6.29 57.39 9.48
C ALA A 225 -6.45 55.87 9.64
N MET A 226 -7.18 55.21 8.73
CA MET A 226 -7.13 53.75 8.62
C MET A 226 -6.38 53.40 7.34
N ASN A 227 -5.06 53.32 7.45
CA ASN A 227 -4.22 52.83 6.36
C ASN A 227 -4.59 51.35 6.12
N PRO A 228 -5.04 50.95 4.91
CA PRO A 228 -5.46 49.58 4.67
C PRO A 228 -4.27 48.63 4.82
N ILE A 229 -4.44 47.61 5.65
CA ILE A 229 -3.49 46.49 5.77
C ILE A 229 -3.38 45.83 4.38
N PRO A 230 -2.20 45.74 3.77
CA PRO A 230 -2.05 45.16 2.45
C PRO A 230 -2.39 43.65 2.45
N PRO A 231 -3.06 43.14 1.41
CA PRO A 231 -3.56 41.78 1.38
C PRO A 231 -2.46 40.81 0.93
N HIS A 232 -1.56 40.42 1.85
CA HIS A 232 -0.80 39.18 1.71
C HIS A 232 -0.14 38.78 3.04
N LEU A 233 -0.89 38.11 3.92
CA LEU A 233 -0.27 37.12 4.80
C LEU A 233 -1.14 35.84 4.79
N PRO A 234 -0.62 34.71 4.26
CA PRO A 234 -1.34 33.47 4.19
C PRO A 234 -1.56 32.88 5.60
N GLY A 235 -2.79 32.43 5.84
CA GLY A 235 -3.29 31.99 7.13
C GLY A 235 -2.44 30.92 7.81
N LEU A 236 -1.89 31.26 8.97
CA LEU A 236 -1.43 30.29 9.95
C LEU A 236 -2.68 29.67 10.62
N ARG A 237 -3.06 28.49 10.14
CA ARG A 237 -3.96 27.60 10.86
C ARG A 237 -3.37 27.34 12.26
N ARG A 238 -4.20 27.52 13.28
CA ARG A 238 -3.96 27.18 14.69
C ARG A 238 -3.30 25.80 14.77
N GLY A 239 -2.15 25.69 15.44
CA GLY A 239 -1.54 24.39 15.72
C GLY A 239 -0.01 24.29 15.74
N ALA A 240 0.74 25.39 15.51
CA ALA A 240 2.22 25.33 15.45
C ALA A 240 2.94 26.15 16.55
N ALA A 241 2.22 26.72 17.52
CA ALA A 241 2.85 27.45 18.64
C ALA A 241 3.27 26.53 19.81
N ALA A 242 2.81 25.27 19.86
CA ALA A 242 3.16 24.33 20.94
C ALA A 242 4.46 23.55 20.69
N LYS A 243 5.01 23.54 19.46
CA LYS A 243 6.19 22.73 19.12
C LYS A 243 7.52 23.50 19.12
N ALA A 244 7.47 24.84 19.23
CA ALA A 244 8.66 25.69 19.33
C ALA A 244 9.11 25.95 20.78
N MET A 245 8.23 25.81 21.77
CA MET A 245 8.58 26.01 23.19
C MET A 245 9.19 24.75 23.89
N ALA A 246 9.07 23.56 23.29
CA ALA A 246 9.68 22.34 23.85
C ALA A 246 11.12 22.07 23.36
N ALA A 247 11.60 22.81 22.35
CA ALA A 247 12.97 22.65 21.83
C ALA A 247 13.99 23.60 22.48
N ALA A 248 13.55 24.60 23.24
CA ALA A 248 14.42 25.58 23.90
C ALA A 248 14.74 25.25 25.38
N ALA A 249 14.25 24.12 25.90
CA ALA A 249 14.47 23.70 27.30
C ALA A 249 15.44 22.50 27.44
N ALA A 250 16.15 22.11 26.37
CA ALA A 250 17.04 20.95 26.35
C ALA A 250 18.54 21.28 26.16
N GLU A 251 18.93 22.57 26.11
CA GLU A 251 20.34 22.97 25.89
C GLU A 251 21.06 23.56 27.12
N ASP A 252 20.40 23.78 28.26
CA ASP A 252 21.03 24.30 29.49
C ASP A 252 21.01 23.29 30.66
N GLY A 253 21.71 22.16 30.47
CA GLY A 253 21.86 21.13 31.51
C GLY A 253 22.99 20.15 31.23
N ARG A 254 24.22 20.65 31.06
CA ARG A 254 25.43 19.81 31.06
C ARG A 254 25.75 19.32 32.47
N ALA A 255 26.18 18.06 32.53
CA ALA A 255 27.01 17.41 33.56
C ALA A 255 26.30 16.70 34.73
N ALA A 256 26.26 15.36 34.68
CA ALA A 256 26.81 14.47 35.73
C ALA A 256 26.53 12.98 35.42
N GLY A 257 27.59 12.15 35.40
CA GLY A 257 27.60 10.69 35.67
C GLY A 257 26.80 9.78 34.73
N SER A 258 27.13 8.52 34.46
CA SER A 258 28.21 7.59 34.78
C SER A 258 27.66 6.24 34.29
N GLU A 259 28.53 5.43 33.66
CA GLU A 259 28.50 3.95 33.58
C GLU A 259 27.15 3.21 33.52
N TRP A 260 26.93 2.47 32.42
CA TRP A 260 26.25 1.17 32.50
C TRP A 260 26.99 0.12 31.66
N LEU A 261 27.41 -0.92 32.37
CA LEU A 261 27.71 -2.28 31.90
C LEU A 261 26.54 -2.88 31.12
#